data_AF-A0A1I0SZ39-F1
#
_entry.id   AF-A0A1I0SZ39-F1
#
_cell.length_a   1.000
_cell.length_b   1.000
_cell.length_c   1.000
_cell.angle_alpha   90.00
_cell.angle_beta   90.00
_cell.angle_gamma   90.00
#
_symmetry.space_group_name_H-M   'P 1'
#
loop_
_entity.id
_entity.type
_entity.pdbx_description
1 polymer ?
#
loop_
_entity_poly.entity_id
_entity_poly.type
_entity_poly.pdbx_seq_one_letter_code
_entity_poly.pdbx_strand_id
1 'polypeptide(L)' 'MIEAFKHYMNEEGNTVAQKEFLENMEKKIEDADFTGDMNGLLRSGIEYNINEAYELVKTNLLEKI' A
#
# COMPACT_ATOMS: atom_id res chain seq x y z
N MET A 1 -10.78 3.00 -2.69
CA MET A 1 -9.72 2.96 -1.66
C MET A 1 -8.88 4.24 -1.69
N ILE A 2 -8.30 4.64 -2.83
CA ILE A 2 -7.57 5.93 -2.95
C ILE A 2 -8.47 7.15 -2.78
N GLU A 3 -9.68 7.13 -3.36
CA GLU A 3 -10.62 8.25 -3.18
C GLU A 3 -11.03 8.43 -1.71
N ALA A 4 -11.24 7.33 -0.99
CA ALA A 4 -11.52 7.36 0.45
C ALA A 4 -10.32 7.92 1.24
N PHE A 5 -9.10 7.53 0.90
CA PHE A 5 -7.88 8.10 1.50
C PHE A 5 -7.74 9.59 1.18
N LYS A 6 -7.88 9.99 -0.10
CA LYS A 6 -7.82 11.40 -0.52
C LYS A 6 -8.88 12.24 0.19
N HIS A 7 -10.10 11.72 0.30
CA HIS A 7 -11.17 12.38 1.03
C HIS A 7 -10.83 12.52 2.52
N TYR A 8 -10.42 11.44 3.18
CA TYR A 8 -9.99 11.48 4.58
C TYR A 8 -8.88 12.50 4.83
N MET A 9 -7.82 12.50 4.01
CA MET A 9 -6.73 13.45 4.16
C MET A 9 -7.22 14.90 3.99
N ASN A 10 -8.10 15.14 3.02
CA ASN A 10 -8.70 16.45 2.81
C ASN A 10 -9.57 16.91 3.99
N GLU A 11 -10.40 16.03 4.56
CA GLU A 11 -11.21 16.34 5.74
C GLU A 11 -10.33 16.68 6.97
N GLU A 12 -9.17 16.03 7.08
CA GLU A 12 -8.17 16.31 8.12
C GLU A 12 -7.28 17.54 7.81
N GLY A 13 -7.54 18.26 6.71
CA GLY A 13 -6.76 19.43 6.30
C GLY A 13 -5.35 19.12 5.79
N ASN A 14 -5.09 17.85 5.44
CA ASN A 14 -3.81 17.38 4.93
C ASN A 14 -3.88 17.12 3.42
N THR A 15 -2.76 17.32 2.73
CA THR A 15 -2.59 16.88 1.34
C THR A 15 -1.40 15.96 1.27
N VAL A 16 -1.57 14.80 0.63
CA VAL A 16 -0.50 13.82 0.42
C VAL A 16 -0.26 13.73 -1.07
N ALA A 17 0.96 14.02 -1.50
CA ALA A 17 1.34 13.87 -2.89
C ALA A 17 1.44 12.38 -3.25
N GLN A 18 1.19 12.04 -4.52
CA GLN A 18 1.35 10.68 -5.04
C GLN A 18 2.74 10.11 -4.71
N LYS A 19 3.79 10.93 -4.87
CA LYS A 19 5.18 10.58 -4.53
C LYS A 19 5.36 10.23 -3.06
N GLU A 20 4.82 11.02 -2.14
CA GLU A 20 4.93 10.76 -0.70
C GLU A 20 4.21 9.47 -0.31
N PHE A 21 3.07 9.19 -0.95
CA PHE A 21 2.36 7.93 -0.75
C PHE A 21 3.20 6.73 -1.23
N LEU A 22 3.79 6.82 -2.43
CA LEU A 22 4.64 5.78 -2.99
C LEU A 22 5.87 5.51 -2.13
N GLU A 23 6.59 6.56 -1.70
CA GLU A 23 7.76 6.43 -0.81
C GLU A 23 7.41 5.76 0.52
N ASN A 24 6.23 6.05 1.08
CA ASN A 24 5.76 5.37 2.29
C ASN A 24 5.42 3.89 2.06
N MET A 25 4.86 3.56 0.90
CA MET A 25 4.59 2.18 0.54
C MET A 25 5.88 1.39 0.31
N GLU A 26 6.89 1.97 -0.34
CA GLU A 26 8.21 1.35 -0.53
C GLU A 26 8.86 1.01 0.81
N LYS A 27 8.85 1.95 1.76
CA LYS A 27 9.34 1.70 3.13
C LYS A 27 8.58 0.57 3.84
N LYS A 28 7.25 0.48 3.64
CA LYS A 28 6.44 -0.58 4.26
C LYS A 28 6.73 -1.96 3.71
N ILE A 29 7.04 -2.08 2.42
CA ILE A 29 7.32 -3.38 1.78
C ILE A 29 8.69 -3.91 2.19
N GLU A 30 9.62 -3.03 2.56
CA GLU A 30 10.92 -3.41 3.14
C GLU A 30 10.84 -3.75 4.64
N ASP A 31 9.73 -3.43 5.30
CA ASP A 31 9.54 -3.65 6.74
C ASP A 31 9.10 -5.10 7.03
N ALA A 32 9.91 -5.81 7.81
CA ALA A 32 9.70 -7.22 8.13
C ALA A 32 8.46 -7.47 9.00
N ASP A 33 8.12 -6.54 9.90
CA ASP A 33 6.94 -6.66 10.77
C ASP A 33 5.67 -6.47 9.93
N PHE A 34 5.66 -5.44 9.07
CA PHE A 34 4.56 -5.21 8.14
C PHE A 34 4.35 -6.40 7.19
N THR A 35 5.41 -6.88 6.54
CA THR A 35 5.29 -8.01 5.62
C THR A 35 4.91 -9.31 6.33
N GLY A 36 5.41 -9.53 7.55
CA GLY A 36 5.01 -10.63 8.42
C GLY A 36 3.54 -10.60 8.79
N ASP A 37 3.05 -9.45 9.28
CA ASP A 37 1.64 -9.24 9.65
C ASP A 37 0.72 -9.48 8.45
N MET A 38 1.05 -8.93 7.28
CA MET A 38 0.25 -9.08 6.07
C MET A 38 0.15 -10.54 5.60
N ASN A 39 1.24 -11.30 5.70
CA ASN A 39 1.21 -12.75 5.43
C ASN A 39 0.35 -13.50 6.46
N GLY A 40 0.39 -13.10 7.73
CA GLY A 40 -0.39 -13.69 8.82
C GLY A 40 -1.91 -13.48 8.70
N LEU A 41 -2.34 -12.45 7.98
CA LEU A 41 -3.78 -12.18 7.71
C LEU A 41 -4.38 -13.15 6.68
N LEU A 42 -3.55 -13.79 5.85
CA LEU A 42 -4.01 -14.66 4.79
C LEU A 42 -4.27 -16.08 5.31
N ARG A 43 -5.28 -16.73 4.71
CA ARG A 43 -5.58 -18.13 5.03
C ARG A 43 -4.41 -19.02 4.63
N SER A 44 -4.04 -19.94 5.51
CA SER A 44 -3.01 -20.94 5.22
C SER A 44 -3.33 -21.75 3.96
N GLY A 45 -2.29 -22.05 3.16
CA GLY A 45 -2.40 -22.80 1.91
C GLY A 45 -2.64 -21.94 0.67
N ILE A 46 -2.73 -20.61 0.80
CA ILE A 46 -2.73 -19.68 -0.33
C ILE A 46 -1.27 -19.29 -0.62
N GLU A 47 -0.84 -19.51 -1.87
CA GLU A 47 0.43 -18.96 -2.35
C GLU A 47 0.27 -17.45 -2.54
N TYR A 48 1.09 -16.68 -1.84
CA TYR A 48 1.06 -15.22 -1.87
C TYR A 48 2.47 -14.66 -1.75
N ASN A 49 2.82 -13.78 -2.67
CA ASN A 49 4.04 -12.99 -2.62
C ASN A 49 3.66 -11.52 -2.51
N ILE A 50 3.93 -10.93 -1.34
CA ILE A 50 3.61 -9.53 -1.07
C ILE A 50 4.34 -8.56 -1.99
N ASN A 51 5.54 -8.90 -2.46
CA ASN A 51 6.30 -8.05 -3.37
C ASN A 51 5.65 -8.02 -4.75
N GLU A 52 5.22 -9.18 -5.27
CA GLU A 52 4.50 -9.25 -6.55
C GLU A 52 3.14 -8.56 -6.45
N ALA A 53 2.43 -8.74 -5.33
CA ALA A 53 1.17 -8.06 -5.09
C ALA A 53 1.33 -6.54 -5.02
N TYR A 54 2.41 -6.06 -4.38
CA TYR A 54 2.73 -4.65 -4.31
C TYR A 54 3.04 -4.07 -5.70
N GLU A 55 3.91 -4.72 -6.47
CA GLU A 55 4.26 -4.26 -7.83
C GLU A 55 3.03 -4.16 -8.75
N LEU A 56 2.11 -5.13 -8.64
CA LEU A 56 0.84 -5.10 -9.36
C LEU A 56 0.03 -3.85 -9.00
N VAL A 57 -0.13 -3.56 -7.70
CA VAL A 57 -0.91 -2.41 -7.22
C VAL A 57 -0.20 -1.09 -7.54
N LYS A 58 1.12 -1.01 -7.35
CA LYS A 58 1.93 0.16 -7.67
C LYS A 58 1.75 0.57 -9.13
N THR A 59 2.03 -0.34 -10.04
CA THR A 59 2.03 -0.08 -11.49
C THR A 59 0.62 0.17 -12.05
N ASN A 60 -0.38 -0.57 -11.58
CA ASN A 60 -1.71 -0.51 -12.18
C ASN A 60 -2.64 0.50 -11.54
N LEU A 61 -2.34 0.93 -10.32
CA LEU A 61 -3.21 1.80 -9.53
C LEU A 61 -2.44 3.02 -9.03
N LEU A 62 -1.39 2.85 -8.23
CA LEU A 62 -0.79 3.98 -7.48
C LEU A 62 -0.09 5.01 -8.36
N GLU A 63 0.64 4.57 -9.39
CA GLU A 63 1.35 5.47 -10.31
C GLU A 63 0.44 6.21 -11.29
N LYS A 64 -0.84 5.81 -11.38
CA LYS A 64 -1.83 6.40 -12.29
C LYS A 64 -2.76 7.43 -11.63
N ILE A 65 -2.51 7.75 -10.34
CA ILE A 65 -3.34 8.63 -9.48
C ILE A 65 -3.09 10.11 -9.69
#